data_AF-A0A7S4WFL1-F1
#
_entry.id   AF-A0A7S4WFL1-F1
#
_cell.length_a   1.000
_cell.length_b   1.000
_cell.length_c   1.000
_cell.angle_alpha   90.00
_cell.angle_beta   90.00
_cell.angle_gamma   90.00
#
_symmetry.space_group_name_H-M   'P 1'
#
loop_
_entity.id
_entity.type
_entity.pdbx_description
1 polymer ?
#
loop_
_entity_poly.entity_id
_entity_poly.type
_entity_poly.pdbx_seq_one_letter_code
_entity_poly.pdbx_strand_id
1 'polypeptide(L)'
;LRKWEYQRIYKLQDQSIKRLRILENLLATGSNPAWMIITILPVIPPALRPMIQLEGGRFATSDLNELYRRIITRNNRLLRLLEIDAPQLIIRNEKRMLQEAVDTLIDNGKRGKIALSANNRPLKSLSDIIKGKHGRFRQNLLGKRVDYSGRSVIVVGPSLKLNQCGLPYEMAIELFQPFIIRELINQGFASNMKIAKNLIQQNEPIVDPVVEKILANHPIFLNRAPTLHRLGIQAFEPIIVQGRAIKLHPLVCSAFNADFDGDQMAVHLPLSVEAQAECYMLMLAPHNFLSPANGEPIIMPSQDMVLGCYYLTVQNIKGLLGSNHYFTSLEDVILAYNQEQIELHATIWIRYNGELPKSLDLIQSIKLKDKSSIEYYENIQIRK
;
A
#
# COMPACT_ATOMS: atom_id res chain seq x y z
N LEU A 1 -6.57 -10.38 62.45
CA LEU A 1 -7.22 -10.89 61.22
C LEU A 1 -6.19 -11.64 60.40
N ARG A 2 -6.49 -12.88 60.01
CA ARG A 2 -5.60 -13.73 59.20
C ARG A 2 -5.50 -13.17 57.78
N LYS A 3 -4.37 -13.35 57.09
CA LYS A 3 -4.11 -12.80 55.74
C LYS A 3 -5.21 -13.08 54.70
N TRP A 4 -5.92 -14.21 54.82
CA TRP A 4 -7.04 -14.59 53.95
C TRP A 4 -8.31 -13.76 54.19
N GLU A 5 -8.53 -13.24 55.40
CA GLU A 5 -9.68 -12.39 55.73
C GLU A 5 -9.55 -11.02 55.04
N TYR A 6 -8.34 -10.45 55.05
CA TYR A 6 -8.05 -9.21 54.32
C TYR A 6 -8.23 -9.35 52.81
N GLN A 7 -7.76 -10.46 52.20
CA GLN A 7 -7.98 -10.72 50.78
C GLN A 7 -9.47 -10.87 50.43
N ARG A 8 -10.25 -11.52 51.30
CA ARG A 8 -11.70 -11.65 51.13
C ARG A 8 -12.40 -10.28 51.19
N ILE A 9 -12.05 -9.46 52.18
CA ILE A 9 -12.61 -8.10 52.33
C ILE A 9 -12.26 -7.25 51.11
N TYR A 10 -11.01 -7.29 50.64
CA TYR A 10 -10.57 -6.55 49.45
C TYR A 10 -11.33 -6.99 48.20
N LYS A 11 -11.54 -8.31 47.99
CA LYS A 11 -12.33 -8.82 46.87
C LYS A 11 -13.80 -8.37 46.93
N LEU A 12 -14.41 -8.35 48.11
CA LEU A 12 -15.78 -7.87 48.31
C LEU A 12 -15.89 -6.37 48.05
N GLN A 13 -14.91 -5.60 48.50
CA GLN A 13 -14.82 -4.16 48.23
C GLN A 13 -14.70 -3.90 46.73
N ASP A 14 -13.81 -4.61 46.03
CA ASP A 14 -13.58 -4.45 44.60
C ASP A 14 -14.82 -4.84 43.77
N GLN A 15 -15.55 -5.90 44.17
CA GLN A 15 -16.84 -6.27 43.57
C GLN A 15 -17.91 -5.20 43.81
N SER A 16 -17.97 -4.63 45.03
CA SER A 16 -18.93 -3.59 45.39
C SER A 16 -18.67 -2.30 44.62
N ILE A 17 -17.41 -1.90 44.47
CA ILE A 17 -16.99 -0.76 43.65
C ILE A 17 -17.40 -0.96 42.18
N LYS A 18 -17.15 -2.15 41.61
CA LYS A 18 -17.58 -2.46 40.23
C LYS A 18 -19.09 -2.37 40.06
N ARG A 19 -19.86 -2.90 41.02
CA ARG A 19 -21.34 -2.83 41.00
C ARG A 19 -21.83 -1.39 41.10
N LEU A 20 -21.26 -0.60 42.00
CA LEU A 20 -21.61 0.81 42.19
C LEU A 20 -21.35 1.60 40.90
N ARG A 21 -20.19 1.43 40.26
CA ARG A 21 -19.89 2.06 38.96
C ARG A 21 -20.89 1.70 37.87
N ILE A 22 -21.34 0.44 37.79
CA ILE A 22 -22.35 0.01 36.81
C ILE A 22 -23.68 0.73 37.07
N LEU A 23 -24.11 0.83 38.34
CA LEU A 23 -25.34 1.50 38.72
C LEU A 23 -25.29 3.01 38.46
N GLU A 24 -24.17 3.65 38.79
CA GLU A 24 -23.93 5.07 38.48
C GLU A 24 -24.02 5.33 36.98
N ASN A 25 -23.41 4.48 36.16
CA ASN A 25 -23.49 4.61 34.70
C ASN A 25 -24.93 4.46 34.18
N LEU A 26 -25.70 3.50 34.70
CA LEU A 26 -27.10 3.31 34.31
C LEU A 26 -27.98 4.50 34.70
N LEU A 27 -27.75 5.07 35.89
CA LEU A 27 -28.42 6.29 36.35
C LEU A 27 -28.05 7.49 35.48
N ALA A 28 -26.76 7.66 35.16
CA ALA A 28 -26.26 8.75 34.34
C ALA A 28 -26.80 8.71 32.91
N THR A 29 -26.94 7.52 32.31
CA THR A 29 -27.50 7.37 30.95
C THR A 29 -29.02 7.28 30.90
N GLY A 30 -29.71 7.26 32.05
CA GLY A 30 -31.16 7.04 32.14
C GLY A 30 -31.62 5.69 31.57
N SER A 31 -30.71 4.73 31.44
CA SER A 31 -31.00 3.44 30.80
C SER A 31 -31.68 2.49 31.78
N ASN A 32 -32.85 1.95 31.40
CA ASN A 32 -33.56 0.99 32.23
C ASN A 32 -32.92 -0.42 32.11
N PRO A 33 -32.53 -1.08 33.22
CA PRO A 33 -31.98 -2.44 33.19
C PRO A 33 -32.88 -3.47 32.50
N ALA A 34 -34.20 -3.26 32.49
CA ALA A 34 -35.15 -4.14 31.82
C ALA A 34 -34.91 -4.27 30.30
N TRP A 35 -34.28 -3.26 29.67
CA TRP A 35 -33.97 -3.27 28.23
C TRP A 35 -32.94 -4.34 27.83
N MET A 36 -32.23 -4.94 28.79
CA MET A 36 -31.34 -6.08 28.52
C MET A 36 -32.12 -7.36 28.17
N ILE A 37 -33.42 -7.41 28.50
CA ILE A 37 -34.31 -8.52 28.17
C ILE A 37 -35.05 -8.15 26.88
N ILE A 38 -34.68 -8.80 25.78
CA ILE A 38 -35.24 -8.51 24.45
C ILE A 38 -36.67 -9.08 24.37
N THR A 39 -37.66 -8.19 24.26
CA THR A 39 -39.06 -8.56 24.01
C THR A 39 -39.40 -8.54 22.51
N ILE A 40 -38.81 -7.62 21.76
CA ILE A 40 -39.00 -7.44 20.32
C ILE A 40 -37.64 -7.51 19.65
N LEU A 41 -37.46 -8.48 18.75
CA LEU A 41 -36.21 -8.67 18.02
C LEU A 41 -36.31 -8.03 16.62
N PRO A 42 -35.50 -7.01 16.30
CA PRO A 42 -35.50 -6.40 14.98
C PRO A 42 -34.93 -7.35 13.91
N VAL A 43 -35.47 -7.26 12.70
CA VAL A 43 -35.03 -8.04 11.54
C VAL A 43 -34.27 -7.15 10.57
N ILE A 44 -33.08 -7.60 10.16
CA ILE A 44 -32.24 -6.88 9.19
C ILE A 44 -32.96 -6.76 7.83
N PRO A 45 -32.85 -5.61 7.13
CA PRO A 45 -33.43 -5.43 5.80
C PRO A 45 -33.03 -6.54 4.81
N PRO A 46 -33.94 -7.00 3.93
CA PRO A 46 -33.67 -8.07 2.97
C PRO A 46 -32.43 -7.84 2.09
N ALA A 47 -32.14 -6.58 1.72
CA ALA A 47 -30.99 -6.22 0.91
C ALA A 47 -29.63 -6.59 1.55
N LEU A 48 -29.55 -6.63 2.88
CA LEU A 48 -28.34 -7.04 3.62
C LEU A 48 -28.26 -8.55 3.88
N ARG A 49 -29.31 -9.29 3.49
CA ARG A 49 -29.42 -10.75 3.59
C ARG A 49 -30.00 -11.35 2.29
N PRO A 50 -29.36 -11.08 1.13
CA PRO A 50 -29.94 -11.41 -0.17
C PRO A 50 -30.09 -12.92 -0.37
N MET A 51 -31.03 -13.27 -1.23
CA MET A 51 -31.20 -14.60 -1.80
C MET A 51 -31.04 -14.44 -3.31
N ILE A 52 -29.91 -14.90 -3.84
CA ILE A 52 -29.53 -14.70 -5.24
C ILE A 52 -29.73 -16.03 -5.96
N GLN A 53 -30.45 -16.01 -7.07
CA GLN A 53 -30.56 -17.15 -7.95
C GLN A 53 -29.26 -17.28 -8.75
N LEU A 54 -28.64 -18.46 -8.67
CA LEU A 54 -27.48 -18.83 -9.47
C LEU A 54 -27.95 -19.52 -10.76
N GLU A 55 -27.04 -19.60 -11.73
CA GLU A 55 -27.24 -20.41 -12.93
C GLU A 55 -27.59 -21.87 -12.56
N GLY A 56 -28.57 -22.46 -13.25
CA GLY A 56 -29.07 -23.80 -12.95
C GLY A 56 -30.15 -23.88 -11.86
N GLY A 57 -30.81 -22.76 -11.52
CA GLY A 57 -32.00 -22.75 -10.65
C GLY A 57 -31.71 -22.94 -9.16
N ARG A 58 -30.44 -22.94 -8.75
CA ARG A 58 -30.03 -22.98 -7.34
C ARG A 58 -30.12 -21.59 -6.72
N PHE A 59 -30.33 -21.52 -5.41
CA PHE A 59 -30.35 -20.25 -4.68
C PHE A 59 -29.19 -20.18 -3.68
N ALA A 60 -28.43 -19.09 -3.73
CA ALA A 60 -27.48 -18.71 -2.71
C ALA A 60 -28.17 -17.84 -1.66
N THR A 61 -28.25 -18.33 -0.42
CA THR A 61 -28.91 -17.63 0.69
C THR A 61 -27.90 -17.23 1.75
N SER A 62 -28.06 -16.02 2.32
CA SER A 62 -27.34 -15.63 3.53
C SER A 62 -27.66 -16.53 4.73
N ASP A 63 -26.65 -16.87 5.55
CA ASP A 63 -26.80 -17.67 6.78
C ASP A 63 -27.79 -17.03 7.77
N LEU A 64 -27.91 -15.70 7.77
CA LEU A 64 -28.86 -14.98 8.63
C LEU A 64 -30.31 -15.37 8.33
N ASN A 65 -30.65 -15.66 7.08
CA ASN A 65 -32.01 -16.06 6.70
C ASN A 65 -32.39 -17.39 7.39
N GLU A 66 -31.44 -18.33 7.50
CA GLU A 66 -31.65 -19.59 8.20
C GLU A 66 -31.85 -19.37 9.71
N LEU A 67 -31.05 -18.50 10.32
CA LEU A 67 -31.16 -18.18 11.75
C LEU A 67 -32.50 -17.48 12.06
N TYR A 68 -32.91 -16.51 11.24
CA TYR A 68 -34.23 -15.87 11.36
C TYR A 68 -35.38 -16.87 11.17
N ARG A 69 -35.29 -17.75 10.16
CA ARG A 69 -36.31 -18.79 9.91
C ARG A 69 -36.50 -19.70 11.12
N ARG A 70 -35.41 -20.07 11.81
CA ARG A 70 -35.47 -20.88 13.04
C ARG A 70 -36.21 -20.13 14.16
N ILE A 71 -35.89 -18.86 14.41
CA ILE A 71 -36.56 -18.06 15.44
C ILE A 71 -38.05 -17.91 15.15
N ILE A 72 -38.42 -17.54 13.92
CA ILE A 72 -39.83 -17.34 13.53
C ILE A 72 -40.62 -18.63 13.70
N THR A 73 -40.09 -19.76 13.22
CA THR A 73 -40.74 -21.08 13.34
C THR A 73 -40.94 -21.46 14.81
N ARG A 74 -39.95 -21.22 15.67
CA ARG A 74 -40.02 -21.52 17.11
C ARG A 74 -41.00 -20.61 17.84
N ASN A 75 -41.01 -19.31 17.51
CA ASN A 75 -41.93 -18.35 18.10
C ASN A 75 -43.40 -18.68 17.75
N ASN A 76 -43.67 -18.97 16.47
CA ASN A 76 -45.01 -19.35 16.02
C ASN A 76 -45.47 -20.69 16.64
N ARG A 77 -44.54 -21.64 16.84
CA ARG A 77 -44.83 -22.89 17.54
C ARG A 77 -45.14 -22.66 19.02
N LEU A 78 -44.39 -21.80 19.70
CA LEU A 78 -44.64 -21.46 21.09
C LEU A 78 -46.01 -20.78 21.27
N LEU A 79 -46.39 -19.86 20.38
CA LEU A 79 -47.71 -19.23 20.39
C LEU A 79 -48.84 -20.26 20.29
N ARG A 80 -48.77 -21.18 19.32
CA ARG A 80 -49.76 -22.27 19.18
C ARG A 80 -49.83 -23.19 20.39
N LEU A 81 -48.71 -23.48 21.04
CA LEU A 81 -48.68 -24.31 22.24
C LEU A 81 -49.33 -23.62 23.45
N LEU A 82 -49.26 -22.28 23.51
CA LEU A 82 -49.94 -21.49 24.53
C LEU A 82 -51.45 -21.42 24.26
N GLU A 83 -51.88 -21.32 23.00
CA GLU A 83 -53.31 -21.30 22.62
C GLU A 83 -54.03 -22.61 22.95
N ILE A 84 -53.33 -23.75 22.90
CA ILE A 84 -53.88 -25.09 23.16
C ILE A 84 -53.69 -25.50 24.64
N ASP A 85 -53.21 -24.60 25.50
CA ASP A 85 -52.90 -24.88 26.91
C ASP A 85 -52.06 -26.17 27.10
N ALA A 86 -51.03 -26.32 26.27
CA ALA A 86 -50.16 -27.50 26.31
C ALA A 86 -49.48 -27.65 27.69
N PRO A 87 -49.10 -28.88 28.09
CA PRO A 87 -48.42 -29.12 29.36
C PRO A 87 -47.21 -28.22 29.60
N GLN A 88 -47.07 -27.74 30.84
CA GLN A 88 -46.01 -26.79 31.24
C GLN A 88 -44.59 -27.24 30.87
N LEU A 89 -44.33 -28.55 30.88
CA LEU A 89 -43.04 -29.11 30.49
C LEU A 89 -42.70 -28.81 29.02
N ILE A 90 -43.69 -28.95 28.13
CA ILE A 90 -43.54 -28.71 26.69
C ILE A 90 -43.32 -27.21 26.44
N ILE A 91 -44.11 -26.35 27.11
CA ILE A 91 -43.95 -24.89 27.02
C ILE A 91 -42.56 -24.45 27.48
N ARG A 92 -42.06 -24.98 28.60
CA ARG A 92 -40.72 -24.67 29.11
C ARG A 92 -39.63 -25.09 28.13
N ASN A 93 -39.77 -26.27 27.51
CA ASN A 93 -38.82 -26.73 26.51
C ASN A 93 -38.82 -25.82 25.26
N GLU A 94 -39.98 -25.41 24.77
CA GLU A 94 -40.06 -24.55 23.59
C GLU A 94 -39.53 -23.13 23.89
N LYS A 95 -39.75 -22.60 25.11
CA LYS A 95 -39.10 -21.36 25.58
C LYS A 95 -37.57 -21.47 25.58
N ARG A 96 -37.01 -22.60 26.05
CA ARG A 96 -35.56 -22.86 26.01
C ARG A 96 -35.05 -22.89 24.56
N MET A 97 -35.74 -23.61 23.67
CA MET A 97 -35.37 -23.69 22.25
C MET A 97 -35.44 -22.34 21.54
N LEU A 98 -36.41 -21.49 21.89
CA LEU A 98 -36.50 -20.13 21.37
C LEU A 98 -35.33 -19.27 21.85
N GLN A 99 -34.97 -19.35 23.14
CA GLN A 99 -33.80 -18.66 23.69
C GLN A 99 -32.51 -19.08 22.97
N GLU A 100 -32.31 -20.39 22.74
CA GLU A 100 -31.14 -20.90 22.01
C GLU A 100 -31.12 -20.40 20.56
N ALA A 101 -32.28 -20.29 19.90
CA ALA A 101 -32.37 -19.75 18.55
C ALA A 101 -31.99 -18.25 18.49
N VAL A 102 -32.39 -17.46 19.50
CA VAL A 102 -32.00 -16.04 19.61
C VAL A 102 -30.51 -15.90 19.93
N ASP A 103 -29.99 -16.71 20.86
CA ASP A 103 -28.57 -16.71 21.21
C ASP A 103 -27.69 -17.03 20.00
N THR A 104 -28.08 -18.03 19.19
CA THR A 104 -27.34 -18.42 17.97
C THR A 104 -27.38 -17.36 16.86
N LEU A 105 -28.45 -16.56 16.77
CA LEU A 105 -28.49 -15.40 15.85
C LEU A 105 -27.49 -14.33 16.26
N ILE A 106 -27.41 -14.01 17.56
CA ILE A 106 -26.55 -12.94 18.09
C ILE A 106 -25.08 -13.37 18.05
N ASP A 107 -24.75 -14.52 18.64
CA ASP A 107 -23.37 -15.02 18.73
C ASP A 107 -23.36 -16.57 18.78
N ASN A 108 -23.18 -17.18 17.60
CA ASN A 108 -23.19 -18.63 17.46
C ASN A 108 -21.95 -19.26 18.12
N GLY A 109 -22.15 -20.13 19.10
CA GLY A 109 -21.08 -20.83 19.81
C GLY A 109 -20.63 -20.21 21.13
N LYS A 110 -21.19 -19.07 21.56
CA LYS A 110 -20.91 -18.51 22.89
C LYS A 110 -21.49 -19.37 24.02
N ARG A 111 -22.66 -19.97 23.78
CA ARG A 111 -23.34 -20.89 24.70
C ARG A 111 -23.90 -22.06 23.90
N GLY A 112 -23.64 -23.28 24.39
CA GLY A 112 -24.22 -24.50 23.81
C GLY A 112 -23.56 -24.97 22.51
N LYS A 113 -24.31 -25.78 21.75
CA LYS A 113 -23.83 -26.43 20.52
C LYS A 113 -23.90 -25.46 19.34
N ILE A 114 -22.83 -25.43 18.54
CA ILE A 114 -22.74 -24.58 17.36
C ILE A 114 -23.81 -24.99 16.34
N ALA A 115 -24.59 -24.02 15.88
CA ALA A 115 -25.56 -24.24 14.81
C ALA A 115 -24.83 -24.44 13.48
N LEU A 116 -25.02 -25.61 12.87
CA LEU A 116 -24.43 -25.98 11.59
C LEU A 116 -25.42 -25.78 10.44
N SER A 117 -24.87 -25.51 9.26
CA SER A 117 -25.54 -25.52 7.97
C SER A 117 -25.66 -26.95 7.44
N ALA A 118 -26.39 -27.15 6.33
CA ALA A 118 -26.54 -28.45 5.66
C ALA A 118 -25.19 -29.07 5.26
N ASN A 119 -24.18 -28.23 4.98
CA ASN A 119 -22.83 -28.67 4.61
C ASN A 119 -21.91 -28.83 5.84
N ASN A 120 -22.45 -29.03 7.06
CA ASN A 120 -21.72 -29.12 8.32
C ASN A 120 -20.79 -27.93 8.67
N ARG A 121 -20.88 -26.82 7.94
CA ARG A 121 -20.19 -25.57 8.29
C ARG A 121 -20.96 -24.79 9.37
N PRO A 122 -20.29 -24.11 10.32
CA PRO A 122 -20.97 -23.24 11.27
C PRO A 122 -21.67 -22.08 10.54
N LEU A 123 -22.89 -21.76 10.96
CA LEU A 123 -23.63 -20.60 10.46
C LEU A 123 -23.01 -19.31 11.01
N LYS A 124 -22.82 -18.31 10.17
CA LYS A 124 -22.31 -16.99 10.60
C LYS A 124 -23.41 -16.20 11.34
N SER A 125 -23.12 -15.81 12.58
CA SER A 125 -23.99 -14.96 13.40
C SER A 125 -23.80 -13.47 13.11
N LEU A 126 -24.64 -12.62 13.70
CA LEU A 126 -24.49 -11.16 13.61
C LEU A 126 -23.14 -10.69 14.14
N SER A 127 -22.69 -11.25 15.27
CA SER A 127 -21.38 -10.91 15.85
C SER A 127 -20.23 -11.29 14.92
N ASP A 128 -20.30 -12.46 14.26
CA ASP A 128 -19.26 -12.94 13.34
C ASP A 128 -19.14 -12.11 12.07
N ILE A 129 -20.23 -11.49 11.62
CA ILE A 129 -20.21 -10.57 10.47
C ILE A 129 -19.42 -9.31 10.81
N ILE A 130 -19.44 -8.89 12.08
CA ILE A 130 -18.81 -7.65 12.53
C ILE A 130 -17.34 -7.90 12.93
N LYS A 131 -17.08 -8.98 13.70
CA LYS A 131 -15.77 -9.26 14.31
C LYS A 131 -14.84 -10.07 13.40
N GLY A 132 -13.54 -10.06 13.72
CA GLY A 132 -12.53 -10.89 13.07
C GLY A 132 -11.90 -10.30 11.80
N LYS A 133 -10.97 -11.04 11.19
CA LYS A 133 -10.23 -10.61 9.98
C LYS A 133 -11.15 -10.45 8.78
N HIS A 134 -12.13 -11.34 8.63
CA HIS A 134 -13.13 -11.31 7.58
C HIS A 134 -14.41 -10.55 7.98
N GLY A 135 -14.39 -9.87 9.12
CA GLY A 135 -15.49 -9.05 9.59
C GLY A 135 -15.54 -7.70 8.89
N ARG A 136 -16.69 -7.02 8.99
CA ARG A 136 -16.96 -5.75 8.31
C ARG A 136 -15.93 -4.67 8.62
N PHE A 137 -15.48 -4.54 9.86
CA PHE A 137 -14.53 -3.49 10.24
C PHE A 137 -13.19 -3.63 9.51
N ARG A 138 -12.57 -4.81 9.54
CA ARG A 138 -11.22 -5.00 8.98
C ARG A 138 -11.24 -5.17 7.47
N GLN A 139 -12.18 -5.96 6.94
CA GLN A 139 -12.17 -6.32 5.53
C GLN A 139 -12.83 -5.27 4.63
N ASN A 140 -13.87 -4.56 5.09
CA ASN A 140 -14.70 -3.70 4.24
C ASN A 140 -14.59 -2.21 4.56
N LEU A 141 -14.43 -1.85 5.84
CA LEU A 141 -14.31 -0.44 6.22
C LEU A 141 -12.88 0.06 6.02
N LEU A 142 -11.89 -0.70 6.52
CA LEU A 142 -10.47 -0.38 6.37
C LEU A 142 -9.89 -0.87 5.04
N GLY A 143 -10.35 -2.02 4.56
CA GLY A 143 -10.04 -2.53 3.22
C GLY A 143 -11.15 -2.16 2.24
N LYS A 144 -10.82 -1.41 1.19
CA LYS A 144 -11.74 -1.16 0.08
C LYS A 144 -11.06 -1.46 -1.24
N ARG A 145 -11.80 -2.13 -2.13
CA ARG A 145 -11.43 -2.16 -3.54
C ARG A 145 -11.79 -0.80 -4.12
N VAL A 146 -10.88 -0.25 -4.90
CA VAL A 146 -10.99 1.09 -5.48
C VAL A 146 -10.92 0.99 -7.00
N ASP A 147 -11.71 1.80 -7.67
CA ASP A 147 -11.65 1.99 -9.11
C ASP A 147 -10.42 2.84 -9.47
N TYR A 148 -10.16 3.01 -10.77
CA TYR A 148 -8.98 3.74 -11.27
C TYR A 148 -7.65 3.19 -10.71
N SER A 149 -7.58 1.85 -10.63
CA SER A 149 -6.38 1.13 -10.22
C SER A 149 -6.00 0.06 -11.23
N GLY A 150 -4.70 -0.20 -11.36
CA GLY A 150 -4.13 -1.21 -12.23
C GLY A 150 -3.03 -1.99 -11.51
N ARG A 151 -2.65 -3.14 -12.06
CA ARG A 151 -1.49 -3.91 -11.56
C ARG A 151 -0.74 -4.51 -12.73
N SER A 152 0.59 -4.41 -12.71
CA SER A 152 1.45 -5.13 -13.65
C SER A 152 2.79 -5.49 -13.01
N VAL A 153 3.53 -6.35 -13.70
CA VAL A 153 4.92 -6.71 -13.39
C VAL A 153 5.81 -5.49 -13.60
N ILE A 154 6.80 -5.31 -12.73
CA ILE A 154 7.79 -4.26 -12.86
C ILE A 154 9.03 -4.74 -13.61
N VAL A 155 9.62 -3.86 -14.39
CA VAL A 155 10.90 -4.06 -15.07
C VAL A 155 11.78 -2.83 -14.88
N VAL A 156 13.08 -3.00 -15.07
CA VAL A 156 14.04 -1.92 -14.89
C VAL A 156 13.89 -0.83 -15.96
N GLY A 157 13.86 0.43 -15.54
CA GLY A 157 13.83 1.61 -16.41
C GLY A 157 15.02 2.53 -16.13
N PRO A 158 16.25 2.18 -16.56
CA PRO A 158 17.46 2.91 -16.17
C PRO A 158 17.58 4.30 -16.79
N SER A 159 16.87 4.57 -17.89
CA SER A 159 16.85 5.88 -18.57
C SER A 159 15.83 6.87 -18.00
N LEU A 160 15.00 6.43 -17.04
CA LEU A 160 13.99 7.29 -16.42
C LEU A 160 14.64 8.27 -15.46
N LYS A 161 13.98 9.41 -15.22
CA LYS A 161 14.34 10.29 -14.09
C LYS A 161 13.77 9.73 -12.78
N LEU A 162 14.32 10.18 -11.65
CA LEU A 162 13.90 9.71 -10.32
C LEU A 162 12.42 9.96 -10.02
N ASN A 163 11.83 11.04 -10.55
CA ASN A 163 10.41 11.37 -10.40
C ASN A 163 9.50 10.66 -11.41
N GLN A 164 10.04 9.89 -12.35
CA GLN A 164 9.29 9.32 -13.46
C GLN A 164 9.12 7.82 -13.34
N CYS A 165 8.02 7.30 -13.89
CA CYS A 165 7.81 5.86 -14.08
C CYS A 165 7.26 5.59 -15.47
N GLY A 166 7.58 4.42 -16.04
CA GLY A 166 7.02 4.00 -17.31
C GLY A 166 5.68 3.29 -17.11
N LEU A 167 4.60 3.83 -17.69
CA LEU A 167 3.27 3.25 -17.67
C LEU A 167 2.93 2.61 -19.04
N PRO A 168 2.52 1.34 -19.08
CA PRO A 168 2.08 0.68 -20.32
C PRO A 168 0.94 1.43 -20.99
N TYR A 169 0.98 1.53 -22.32
CA TYR A 169 -0.06 2.22 -23.11
C TYR A 169 -1.48 1.68 -22.86
N GLU A 170 -1.66 0.35 -22.90
CA GLU A 170 -2.95 -0.30 -22.63
C GLU A 170 -3.51 0.07 -21.25
N MET A 171 -2.63 0.14 -20.24
CA MET A 171 -3.00 0.51 -18.87
C MET A 171 -3.34 2.00 -18.76
N ALA A 172 -2.57 2.87 -19.43
CA ALA A 172 -2.80 4.31 -19.44
C ALA A 172 -4.18 4.64 -20.05
N ILE A 173 -4.54 4.02 -21.19
CA ILE A 173 -5.85 4.22 -21.81
C ILE A 173 -6.98 3.87 -20.85
N GLU A 174 -6.91 2.70 -20.20
CA GLU A 174 -8.01 2.24 -19.36
C GLU A 174 -8.17 3.09 -18.09
N LEU A 175 -7.05 3.45 -17.44
CA LEU A 175 -7.06 4.29 -16.24
C LEU A 175 -7.52 5.72 -16.54
N PHE A 176 -7.12 6.28 -17.67
CA PHE A 176 -7.41 7.68 -18.02
C PHE A 176 -8.59 7.84 -18.97
N GLN A 177 -9.33 6.77 -19.28
CA GLN A 177 -10.39 6.76 -20.30
C GLN A 177 -11.38 7.95 -20.19
N PRO A 178 -11.91 8.31 -19.00
CA PRO A 178 -12.84 9.44 -18.90
C PRO A 178 -12.19 10.79 -19.24
N PHE A 179 -10.91 10.97 -18.88
CA PHE A 179 -10.15 12.19 -19.17
C PHE A 179 -9.84 12.30 -20.65
N ILE A 180 -9.46 11.19 -21.29
CA ILE A 180 -9.20 11.12 -22.74
C ILE A 180 -10.47 11.46 -23.51
N ILE A 181 -11.62 10.86 -23.15
CA ILE A 181 -12.91 11.14 -23.79
C ILE A 181 -13.26 12.63 -23.70
N ARG A 182 -13.08 13.23 -22.51
CA ARG A 182 -13.36 14.65 -22.30
C ARG A 182 -12.48 15.54 -23.19
N GLU A 183 -11.18 15.24 -23.25
CA GLU A 183 -10.23 16.04 -24.02
C GLU A 183 -10.44 15.91 -25.54
N LEU A 184 -10.77 14.71 -26.04
CA LEU A 184 -11.13 14.49 -27.44
C LEU A 184 -12.36 15.31 -27.87
N ILE A 185 -13.36 15.45 -26.99
CA ILE A 185 -14.54 16.27 -27.25
C ILE A 185 -14.18 17.76 -27.21
N ASN A 186 -13.39 18.20 -26.22
CA ASN A 186 -12.97 19.60 -26.10
C ASN A 186 -12.15 20.09 -27.30
N GLN A 187 -11.30 19.22 -27.86
CA GLN A 187 -10.49 19.54 -29.03
C GLN A 187 -11.24 19.39 -30.36
N GLY A 188 -12.50 18.94 -30.33
CA GLY A 188 -13.35 18.80 -31.52
C GLY A 188 -13.09 17.54 -32.37
N PHE A 189 -12.25 16.61 -31.90
CA PHE A 189 -12.00 15.35 -32.58
C PHE A 189 -13.17 14.37 -32.50
N ALA A 190 -14.02 14.50 -31.48
CA ALA A 190 -15.24 13.71 -31.33
C ALA A 190 -16.42 14.61 -30.96
N SER A 191 -17.58 14.40 -31.59
CA SER A 191 -18.80 15.13 -31.27
C SER A 191 -19.51 14.58 -30.02
N ASN A 192 -19.43 13.27 -29.79
CA ASN A 192 -20.14 12.57 -28.72
C ASN A 192 -19.25 11.55 -28.00
N MET A 193 -19.60 11.22 -26.76
CA MET A 193 -18.91 10.21 -25.93
C MET A 193 -18.77 8.85 -26.64
N LYS A 194 -19.80 8.41 -27.39
CA LYS A 194 -19.75 7.14 -28.13
C LYS A 194 -18.70 7.14 -29.24
N ILE A 195 -18.58 8.25 -29.96
CA ILE A 195 -17.59 8.38 -31.04
C ILE A 195 -16.19 8.43 -30.44
N ALA A 196 -15.98 9.20 -29.37
CA ALA A 196 -14.72 9.22 -28.64
C ALA A 196 -14.31 7.83 -28.15
N LYS A 197 -15.25 7.05 -27.60
CA LYS A 197 -14.99 5.68 -27.16
C LYS A 197 -14.61 4.74 -28.31
N ASN A 198 -15.25 4.90 -29.48
CA ASN A 198 -14.90 4.12 -30.67
C ASN A 198 -13.50 4.47 -31.19
N LEU A 199 -13.11 5.75 -31.21
CA LEU A 199 -11.75 6.19 -31.60
C LEU A 199 -10.68 5.56 -30.70
N ILE A 200 -10.94 5.51 -29.38
CA ILE A 200 -10.05 4.85 -28.42
C ILE A 200 -9.99 3.34 -28.69
N GLN A 201 -11.12 2.67 -28.94
CA GLN A 201 -11.15 1.24 -29.22
C GLN A 201 -10.46 0.84 -30.54
N GLN A 202 -10.44 1.75 -31.52
CA GLN A 202 -9.78 1.57 -32.80
C GLN A 202 -8.28 1.87 -32.76
N ASN A 203 -7.74 2.38 -31.63
CA ASN A 203 -6.36 2.83 -31.49
C ASN A 203 -5.94 3.82 -32.60
N GLU A 204 -6.79 4.81 -32.86
CA GLU A 204 -6.49 5.85 -33.83
C GLU A 204 -5.28 6.70 -33.38
N PRO A 205 -4.34 7.04 -34.27
CA PRO A 205 -3.10 7.74 -33.91
C PRO A 205 -3.32 9.16 -33.36
N ILE A 206 -4.53 9.71 -33.53
CA ILE A 206 -4.93 11.00 -32.97
C ILE A 206 -5.02 10.94 -31.43
N VAL A 207 -5.20 9.75 -30.85
CA VAL A 207 -5.37 9.57 -29.40
C VAL A 207 -4.04 9.73 -28.66
N ASP A 208 -2.93 9.25 -29.23
CA ASP A 208 -1.60 9.27 -28.60
C ASP A 208 -1.16 10.64 -28.06
N PRO A 209 -1.17 11.74 -28.86
CA PRO A 209 -0.77 13.05 -28.36
C PRO A 209 -1.71 13.59 -27.27
N VAL A 210 -2.98 13.17 -27.29
CA VAL A 210 -3.96 13.54 -26.25
C VAL A 210 -3.62 12.83 -24.94
N VAL A 211 -3.28 11.54 -25.00
CA VAL A 211 -2.88 10.77 -23.82
C VAL A 211 -1.59 11.32 -23.21
N GLU A 212 -0.57 11.61 -24.01
CA GLU A 212 0.69 12.19 -23.53
C GLU A 212 0.47 13.53 -22.82
N LYS A 213 -0.36 14.41 -23.38
CA LYS A 213 -0.70 15.70 -22.77
C LYS A 213 -1.41 15.56 -21.41
N ILE A 214 -2.30 14.56 -21.28
CA ILE A 214 -3.01 14.30 -20.02
C ILE A 214 -2.05 13.75 -18.97
N LEU A 215 -1.22 12.77 -19.34
CA LEU A 215 -0.26 12.13 -18.44
C LEU A 215 0.78 13.11 -17.89
N ALA A 216 1.25 14.05 -18.72
CA ALA A 216 2.26 15.03 -18.32
C ALA A 216 1.85 15.90 -17.11
N ASN A 217 0.55 16.14 -16.93
CA ASN A 217 0.01 16.98 -15.85
C ASN A 217 -0.66 16.18 -14.73
N HIS A 218 -0.55 14.86 -14.74
CA HIS A 218 -1.29 14.02 -13.82
C HIS A 218 -0.38 12.98 -13.17
N PRO A 219 -0.09 13.11 -11.86
CA PRO A 219 0.74 12.16 -11.17
C PRO A 219 -0.03 10.86 -10.98
N ILE A 220 0.69 9.76 -10.84
CA ILE A 220 0.17 8.47 -10.38
C ILE A 220 0.96 8.04 -9.15
N PHE A 221 0.40 7.18 -8.32
CA PHE A 221 1.17 6.56 -7.25
C PHE A 221 1.24 5.06 -7.40
N LEU A 222 2.45 4.54 -7.13
CA LEU A 222 2.77 3.12 -7.15
C LEU A 222 2.78 2.59 -5.73
N ASN A 223 2.29 1.36 -5.56
CA ASN A 223 2.31 0.65 -4.30
C ASN A 223 2.76 -0.81 -4.52
N ARG A 224 3.71 -1.26 -3.70
CA ARG A 224 4.08 -2.67 -3.61
C ARG A 224 3.53 -3.29 -2.34
N ALA A 225 2.85 -4.43 -2.51
CA ALA A 225 2.41 -5.24 -1.38
C ALA A 225 3.49 -6.27 -1.02
N PRO A 226 3.78 -6.50 0.27
CA PRO A 226 3.22 -5.84 1.46
C PRO A 226 3.83 -4.45 1.72
N THR A 227 2.99 -3.48 2.07
CA THR A 227 3.44 -2.12 2.44
C THR A 227 3.85 -2.09 3.92
N LEU A 228 5.16 -2.07 4.21
CA LEU A 228 5.68 -2.08 5.58
C LEU A 228 5.84 -0.69 6.20
N HIS A 229 6.11 0.32 5.36
CA HIS A 229 6.32 1.69 5.78
C HIS A 229 5.87 2.66 4.68
N ARG A 230 5.80 3.96 5.00
CA ARG A 230 5.26 4.98 4.08
C ARG A 230 5.91 5.00 2.70
N LEU A 231 7.22 4.71 2.62
CA LEU A 231 7.96 4.71 1.35
C LEU A 231 7.60 3.58 0.39
N GLY A 232 6.81 2.60 0.84
CA GLY A 232 6.24 1.58 -0.05
C GLY A 232 5.09 2.12 -0.93
N ILE A 233 4.75 3.41 -0.78
CA ILE A 233 3.84 4.14 -1.66
C ILE A 233 4.53 5.46 -2.04
N GLN A 234 4.75 5.69 -3.33
CA GLN A 234 5.34 6.94 -3.84
C GLN A 234 4.62 7.38 -5.11
N ALA A 235 4.62 8.69 -5.34
CA ALA A 235 4.09 9.29 -6.56
C ALA A 235 5.18 9.48 -7.62
N PHE A 236 4.76 9.36 -8.88
CA PHE A 236 5.59 9.50 -10.06
C PHE A 236 4.82 10.19 -11.19
N GLU A 237 5.56 10.84 -12.07
CA GLU A 237 5.08 11.29 -13.37
C GLU A 237 5.10 10.10 -14.35
N PRO A 238 3.95 9.72 -14.92
CA PRO A 238 3.89 8.61 -15.85
C PRO A 238 4.40 9.01 -17.25
N ILE A 239 5.24 8.17 -17.83
CA ILE A 239 5.66 8.23 -19.23
C ILE A 239 5.13 7.00 -19.94
N ILE A 240 4.58 7.17 -21.15
CA ILE A 240 4.11 6.05 -21.95
C ILE A 240 5.30 5.18 -22.35
N VAL A 241 5.18 3.87 -22.11
CA VAL A 241 6.16 2.88 -22.57
C VAL A 241 5.49 1.80 -23.39
N GLN A 242 6.24 1.29 -24.37
CA GLN A 242 5.84 0.10 -25.12
C GLN A 242 5.96 -1.16 -24.26
N GLY A 243 5.05 -2.11 -24.48
CA GLY A 243 4.94 -3.34 -23.71
C GLY A 243 3.86 -3.28 -22.64
N ARG A 244 3.86 -4.28 -21.74
CA ARG A 244 2.84 -4.47 -20.69
C ARG A 244 3.36 -4.30 -19.27
N ALA A 245 4.67 -4.11 -19.10
CA ALA A 245 5.32 -4.00 -17.79
C ALA A 245 5.55 -2.54 -17.40
N ILE A 246 5.44 -2.26 -16.10
CA ILE A 246 5.73 -0.94 -15.55
C ILE A 246 7.24 -0.78 -15.45
N LYS A 247 7.80 0.31 -15.98
CA LYS A 247 9.24 0.59 -15.83
C LYS A 247 9.46 1.41 -14.56
N LEU A 248 10.36 0.94 -13.70
CA LEU A 248 10.69 1.60 -12.44
C LEU A 248 12.15 2.05 -12.42
N HIS A 249 12.41 3.20 -11.81
CA HIS A 249 13.76 3.70 -11.61
C HIS A 249 14.55 2.80 -10.63
N PRO A 250 15.79 2.36 -10.93
CA PRO A 250 16.54 1.45 -10.06
C PRO A 250 16.74 1.94 -8.62
N LEU A 251 17.03 3.24 -8.45
CA LEU A 251 17.28 3.81 -7.12
C LEU A 251 16.07 3.84 -6.16
N VAL A 252 14.84 3.69 -6.66
CA VAL A 252 13.65 3.62 -5.78
C VAL A 252 13.32 2.20 -5.35
N CYS A 253 13.97 1.18 -5.95
CA CYS A 253 13.71 -0.23 -5.62
C CYS A 253 13.98 -0.54 -4.14
N SER A 254 14.99 0.08 -3.53
CA SER A 254 15.28 -0.04 -2.09
C SER A 254 14.11 0.41 -1.23
N ALA A 255 13.47 1.53 -1.59
CA ALA A 255 12.31 2.08 -0.88
C ALA A 255 11.08 1.17 -1.00
N PHE A 256 10.88 0.49 -2.13
CA PHE A 256 9.80 -0.48 -2.29
C PHE A 256 10.16 -1.89 -1.77
N ASN A 257 11.43 -2.10 -1.41
CA ASN A 257 12.04 -3.40 -1.17
C ASN A 257 11.80 -4.38 -2.34
N ALA A 258 11.83 -3.86 -3.57
CA ALA A 258 11.44 -4.55 -4.79
C ALA A 258 12.66 -5.03 -5.59
N ASP A 259 12.49 -6.14 -6.29
CA ASP A 259 13.42 -6.67 -7.29
C ASP A 259 12.69 -6.90 -8.63
N PHE A 260 13.40 -7.41 -9.63
CA PHE A 260 12.89 -7.55 -10.99
C PHE A 260 12.72 -9.03 -11.42
N ASP A 261 12.39 -9.91 -10.47
CA ASP A 261 12.25 -11.36 -10.69
C ASP A 261 10.81 -11.83 -11.00
N GLY A 262 9.86 -10.90 -11.03
CA GLY A 262 8.43 -11.17 -11.19
C GLY A 262 7.52 -10.34 -10.27
N ASP A 263 8.12 -9.52 -9.41
CA ASP A 263 7.43 -8.54 -8.57
C ASP A 263 6.39 -7.70 -9.33
N GLN A 264 5.29 -7.39 -8.64
CA GLN A 264 4.17 -6.64 -9.20
C GLN A 264 3.87 -5.41 -8.36
N MET A 265 3.54 -4.30 -9.03
CA MET A 265 3.11 -3.07 -8.38
C MET A 265 1.70 -2.70 -8.81
N ALA A 266 0.95 -2.14 -7.87
CA ALA A 266 -0.35 -1.53 -8.13
C ALA A 266 -0.18 -0.05 -8.43
N VAL A 267 -0.85 0.42 -9.47
CA VAL A 267 -0.96 1.83 -9.88
C VAL A 267 -2.31 2.35 -9.44
N HIS A 268 -2.37 3.58 -8.96
CA HIS A 268 -3.61 4.27 -8.64
C HIS A 268 -3.57 5.72 -9.12
N LEU A 269 -4.75 6.22 -9.50
CA LEU A 269 -4.91 7.56 -10.04
C LEU A 269 -5.54 8.54 -9.02
N PRO A 270 -4.86 9.62 -8.60
CA PRO A 270 -5.45 10.66 -7.76
C PRO A 270 -6.41 11.56 -8.55
N LEU A 271 -7.72 11.45 -8.30
CA LEU A 271 -8.72 12.13 -9.14
C LEU A 271 -8.97 13.60 -8.77
N SER A 272 -8.90 13.97 -7.49
CA SER A 272 -9.17 15.34 -7.06
C SER A 272 -7.93 16.22 -7.18
N VAL A 273 -8.12 17.52 -7.35
CA VAL A 273 -7.02 18.49 -7.48
C VAL A 273 -6.18 18.52 -6.22
N GLU A 274 -6.81 18.40 -5.05
CA GLU A 274 -6.13 18.35 -3.75
C GLU A 274 -5.26 17.10 -3.63
N ALA A 275 -5.75 15.94 -4.09
CA ALA A 275 -4.99 14.69 -4.07
C ALA A 275 -3.81 14.72 -5.05
N GLN A 276 -3.98 15.35 -6.22
CA GLN A 276 -2.89 15.56 -7.18
C GLN A 276 -1.84 16.51 -6.60
N ALA A 277 -2.26 17.61 -5.97
CA ALA A 277 -1.36 18.55 -5.31
C ALA A 277 -0.60 17.88 -4.15
N GLU A 278 -1.27 17.07 -3.33
CA GLU A 278 -0.63 16.28 -2.28
C GLU A 278 0.43 15.32 -2.84
N CYS A 279 0.12 14.67 -3.97
CA CYS A 279 1.07 13.79 -4.65
C CYS A 279 2.34 14.54 -5.08
N TYR A 280 2.19 15.70 -5.72
CA TYR A 280 3.32 16.53 -6.14
C TYR A 280 4.13 17.08 -4.96
N MET A 281 3.47 17.56 -3.91
CA MET A 281 4.15 18.23 -2.80
C MET A 281 4.79 17.26 -1.80
N LEU A 282 4.17 16.10 -1.54
CA LEU A 282 4.55 15.23 -0.42
C LEU A 282 4.99 13.83 -0.85
N MET A 283 4.41 13.28 -1.93
CA MET A 283 4.59 11.86 -2.25
C MET A 283 5.59 11.59 -3.38
N LEU A 284 5.98 12.61 -4.14
CA LEU A 284 6.96 12.46 -5.23
C LEU A 284 8.23 11.76 -4.74
N ALA A 285 8.73 10.80 -5.53
CA ALA A 285 9.89 10.00 -5.15
C ALA A 285 11.14 10.82 -4.76
N PRO A 286 11.51 11.92 -5.44
CA PRO A 286 12.66 12.74 -5.03
C PRO A 286 12.52 13.40 -3.65
N HIS A 287 11.31 13.68 -3.17
CA HIS A 287 11.10 14.24 -1.83
C HIS A 287 11.37 13.23 -0.71
N ASN A 288 11.38 11.94 -1.07
CA ASN A 288 11.51 10.82 -0.15
C ASN A 288 12.96 10.27 -0.11
N PHE A 289 13.94 11.17 -0.06
CA PHE A 289 15.37 10.81 -0.08
C PHE A 289 15.86 10.14 1.22
N LEU A 290 15.37 10.62 2.38
CA LEU A 290 15.80 10.14 3.69
C LEU A 290 14.80 9.15 4.30
N SER A 291 15.35 8.15 4.98
CA SER A 291 14.60 7.24 5.83
C SER A 291 13.95 7.98 7.00
N PRO A 292 12.64 7.80 7.22
CA PRO A 292 11.96 8.38 8.38
C PRO A 292 12.44 7.80 9.72
N ALA A 293 13.05 6.61 9.71
CA ALA A 293 13.42 5.89 10.93
C ALA A 293 14.77 6.34 11.51
N ASN A 294 15.76 6.57 10.67
CA ASN A 294 17.14 6.86 11.07
C ASN A 294 17.77 8.08 10.39
N GLY A 295 17.08 8.71 9.43
CA GLY A 295 17.59 9.89 8.72
C GLY A 295 18.69 9.59 7.70
N GLU A 296 18.97 8.31 7.43
CA GLU A 296 19.95 7.92 6.42
C GLU A 296 19.35 7.99 5.00
N PRO A 297 20.14 8.27 3.96
CA PRO A 297 19.69 8.21 2.57
C PRO A 297 19.23 6.81 2.16
N ILE A 298 18.05 6.70 1.56
CA ILE A 298 17.51 5.43 1.02
C ILE A 298 17.79 5.27 -0.48
N ILE A 299 17.87 6.39 -1.19
CA ILE A 299 18.07 6.45 -2.65
C ILE A 299 19.58 6.40 -2.96
N MET A 300 20.25 5.37 -2.43
CA MET A 300 21.67 5.15 -2.68
C MET A 300 21.88 4.21 -3.87
N PRO A 301 22.93 4.43 -4.68
CA PRO A 301 23.35 3.46 -5.68
C PRO A 301 23.61 2.09 -5.06
N SER A 302 23.21 1.02 -5.75
CA SER A 302 23.39 -0.36 -5.30
C SER A 302 24.06 -1.21 -6.36
N GLN A 303 24.71 -2.30 -5.92
CA GLN A 303 25.24 -3.37 -6.78
C GLN A 303 26.12 -2.81 -7.92
N ASP A 304 25.67 -2.94 -9.17
CA ASP A 304 26.42 -2.59 -10.38
C ASP A 304 26.85 -1.12 -10.44
N MET A 305 26.02 -0.21 -9.91
CA MET A 305 26.37 1.21 -9.87
C MET A 305 27.59 1.45 -8.96
N VAL A 306 27.62 0.78 -7.80
CA VAL A 306 28.73 0.86 -6.85
C VAL A 306 29.96 0.18 -7.43
N LEU A 307 29.80 -0.99 -8.07
CA LEU A 307 30.89 -1.70 -8.73
C LEU A 307 31.52 -0.88 -9.85
N GLY A 308 30.70 -0.20 -10.66
CA GLY A 308 31.17 0.70 -11.72
C GLY A 308 31.97 1.88 -11.17
N CYS A 309 31.44 2.56 -10.16
CA CYS A 309 32.17 3.65 -9.48
C CYS A 309 33.47 3.16 -8.84
N TYR A 310 33.43 2.00 -8.17
CA TYR A 310 34.62 1.39 -7.60
C TYR A 310 35.66 1.09 -8.68
N TYR A 311 35.27 0.38 -9.74
CA TYR A 311 36.14 0.04 -10.86
C TYR A 311 36.81 1.28 -11.44
N LEU A 312 36.05 2.33 -11.75
CA LEU A 312 36.56 3.60 -12.29
C LEU A 312 37.56 4.31 -11.37
N THR A 313 37.53 4.05 -10.06
CA THR A 313 38.34 4.75 -9.05
C THR A 313 39.48 3.93 -8.47
N VAL A 314 39.65 2.66 -8.87
CA VAL A 314 40.75 1.80 -8.40
C VAL A 314 42.12 2.32 -8.88
N GLN A 315 43.11 2.35 -7.98
CA GLN A 315 44.49 2.80 -8.24
C GLN A 315 45.54 1.71 -7.92
N ASN A 316 45.33 0.46 -8.34
CA ASN A 316 46.21 -0.66 -7.98
C ASN A 316 47.19 -1.08 -9.08
N ILE A 317 47.03 -0.61 -10.32
CA ILE A 317 47.86 -1.03 -11.47
C ILE A 317 48.96 0.01 -11.72
N LYS A 318 50.21 -0.45 -11.80
CA LYS A 318 51.38 0.39 -12.10
C LYS A 318 51.86 0.13 -13.51
N GLY A 319 52.48 1.15 -14.13
CA GLY A 319 53.11 1.01 -15.44
C GLY A 319 52.15 1.05 -16.63
N LEU A 320 50.97 1.65 -16.44
CA LEU A 320 49.96 1.77 -17.49
C LEU A 320 50.33 2.84 -18.52
N LEU A 321 49.87 2.64 -19.75
CA LEU A 321 50.07 3.60 -20.83
C LEU A 321 49.39 4.93 -20.48
N GLY A 322 50.14 6.02 -20.63
CA GLY A 322 49.66 7.36 -20.31
C GLY A 322 49.87 7.82 -18.86
N SER A 323 50.51 7.01 -18.02
CA SER A 323 50.81 7.38 -16.63
C SER A 323 51.71 8.62 -16.54
N ASN A 324 51.42 9.51 -15.60
CA ASN A 324 52.08 10.79 -15.34
C ASN A 324 51.96 11.85 -16.44
N HIS A 325 51.05 11.71 -17.41
CA HIS A 325 50.75 12.79 -18.35
C HIS A 325 50.07 13.99 -17.66
N TYR A 326 50.26 15.17 -18.24
CA TYR A 326 49.68 16.43 -17.79
C TYR A 326 48.57 16.86 -18.73
N PHE A 327 47.40 17.13 -18.19
CA PHE A 327 46.22 17.59 -18.92
C PHE A 327 45.77 18.96 -18.41
N THR A 328 45.26 19.77 -19.33
CA THR A 328 44.79 21.12 -18.98
C THR A 328 43.35 21.13 -18.50
N SER A 329 42.53 20.22 -19.01
CA SER A 329 41.10 20.08 -18.69
C SER A 329 40.67 18.61 -18.57
N LEU A 330 39.49 18.37 -17.99
CA LEU A 330 38.87 17.03 -18.00
C LEU A 330 38.46 16.59 -19.41
N GLU A 331 38.13 17.53 -20.29
CA GLU A 331 37.76 17.24 -21.68
C GLU A 331 38.94 16.65 -22.46
N ASP A 332 40.15 17.18 -22.25
CA ASP A 332 41.38 16.64 -22.86
C ASP A 332 41.64 15.19 -22.43
N VAL A 333 41.36 14.88 -21.16
CA VAL A 333 41.53 13.52 -20.61
C VAL A 333 40.56 12.56 -21.29
N ILE A 334 39.29 12.94 -21.42
CA ILE A 334 38.28 12.10 -22.10
C ILE A 334 38.66 11.91 -23.57
N LEU A 335 39.16 12.94 -24.24
CA LEU A 335 39.62 12.84 -25.63
C LEU A 335 40.82 11.88 -25.75
N ALA A 336 41.81 12.00 -24.88
CA ALA A 336 42.98 11.12 -24.88
C ALA A 336 42.62 9.67 -24.57
N TYR A 337 41.65 9.45 -23.68
CA TYR A 337 41.11 8.12 -23.40
C TYR A 337 40.41 7.52 -24.62
N ASN A 338 39.57 8.30 -25.30
CA ASN A 338 38.88 7.87 -26.52
C ASN A 338 39.84 7.60 -27.70
N GLN A 339 41.04 8.19 -27.68
CA GLN A 339 42.10 7.95 -28.66
C GLN A 339 43.08 6.85 -28.24
N GLU A 340 42.77 6.11 -27.16
CA GLU A 340 43.58 5.01 -26.64
C GLU A 340 45.02 5.44 -26.24
N GLN A 341 45.22 6.73 -25.94
CA GLN A 341 46.52 7.30 -25.53
C GLN A 341 46.74 7.26 -24.02
N ILE A 342 45.70 6.94 -23.26
CA ILE A 342 45.75 6.71 -21.81
C ILE A 342 44.85 5.54 -21.44
N GLU A 343 45.27 4.75 -20.46
CA GLU A 343 44.44 3.69 -19.89
C GLU A 343 43.56 4.22 -18.75
N LEU A 344 42.44 3.53 -18.49
CA LEU A 344 41.41 3.96 -17.52
C LEU A 344 41.95 4.18 -16.10
N HIS A 345 42.86 3.31 -15.64
CA HIS A 345 43.44 3.38 -14.30
C HIS A 345 44.81 4.09 -14.28
N ALA A 346 45.21 4.73 -15.39
CA ALA A 346 46.46 5.47 -15.43
C ALA A 346 46.41 6.67 -14.49
N THR A 347 47.46 6.85 -13.70
CA THR A 347 47.58 8.03 -12.83
C THR A 347 47.98 9.23 -13.67
N ILE A 348 47.21 10.31 -13.61
CA ILE A 348 47.40 11.50 -14.45
C ILE A 348 47.37 12.78 -13.60
N TRP A 349 47.98 13.85 -14.13
CA TRP A 349 47.94 15.17 -13.53
C TRP A 349 46.98 16.04 -14.32
N ILE A 350 45.98 16.62 -13.65
CA ILE A 350 45.01 17.53 -14.26
C ILE A 350 45.14 18.87 -13.58
N ARG A 351 45.18 19.95 -14.37
CA ARG A 351 45.10 21.30 -13.85
C ARG A 351 43.71 21.54 -13.25
N TYR A 352 43.66 21.75 -11.94
CA TYR A 352 42.44 22.11 -11.22
C TYR A 352 42.47 23.60 -10.84
N ASN A 353 41.51 24.38 -11.34
CA ASN A 353 41.43 25.82 -11.07
C ASN A 353 40.45 26.19 -9.93
N GLY A 354 39.84 25.19 -9.26
CA GLY A 354 38.88 25.41 -8.17
C GLY A 354 39.55 25.62 -6.81
N GLU A 355 38.77 26.08 -5.82
CA GLU A 355 39.23 26.14 -4.44
C GLU A 355 39.44 24.74 -3.86
N LEU A 356 40.51 24.56 -3.10
CA LEU A 356 40.78 23.29 -2.43
C LEU A 356 39.78 23.07 -1.27
N PRO A 357 39.33 21.83 -1.03
CA PRO A 357 38.52 21.50 0.13
C PRO A 357 39.25 21.93 1.42
N LYS A 358 38.56 22.64 2.31
CA LYS A 358 39.13 23.21 3.56
C LYS A 358 39.59 22.15 4.58
N SER A 359 39.21 20.89 4.40
CA SER A 359 39.42 19.78 5.34
C SER A 359 40.47 18.77 4.87
N LEU A 360 41.59 19.26 4.33
CA LEU A 360 42.66 18.40 3.82
C LEU A 360 43.84 18.39 4.80
N ASP A 361 44.01 17.27 5.50
CA ASP A 361 45.15 17.06 6.39
C ASP A 361 46.38 16.68 5.56
N LEU A 362 47.40 17.54 5.59
CA LEU A 362 48.65 17.32 4.87
C LEU A 362 49.45 16.19 5.52
N ILE A 363 49.70 15.12 4.76
CA ILE A 363 50.47 13.96 5.24
C ILE A 363 51.97 14.22 5.03
N GLN A 364 52.35 14.60 3.81
CA GLN A 364 53.75 14.75 3.43
C GLN A 364 53.92 15.77 2.30
N SER A 365 55.03 16.52 2.29
CA SER A 365 55.43 17.34 1.15
C SER A 365 56.82 16.94 0.65
N ILE A 366 56.98 16.85 -0.67
CA ILE A 366 58.23 16.52 -1.35
C ILE A 366 58.58 17.65 -2.31
N LYS A 367 59.78 18.23 -2.17
CA LYS A 367 60.30 19.21 -3.13
C LYS A 367 60.98 18.50 -4.30
N LEU A 368 60.56 18.84 -5.51
CA LEU A 368 61.11 18.32 -6.76
C LEU A 368 62.30 19.17 -7.24
N LYS A 369 63.09 18.60 -8.16
CA LYS A 369 64.32 19.23 -8.69
C LYS A 369 64.06 20.52 -9.49
N ASP A 370 62.83 20.73 -9.94
CA ASP A 370 62.37 21.87 -10.73
C ASP A 370 61.79 23.02 -9.89
N LYS A 371 61.98 22.96 -8.56
CA LYS A 371 61.43 23.90 -7.55
C LYS A 371 59.92 23.77 -7.31
N SER A 372 59.23 22.83 -7.96
CA SER A 372 57.83 22.49 -7.63
C SER A 372 57.76 21.62 -6.36
N SER A 373 56.63 21.60 -5.68
CA SER A 373 56.39 20.75 -4.51
C SER A 373 55.16 19.89 -4.69
N ILE A 374 55.29 18.58 -4.43
CA ILE A 374 54.15 17.66 -4.34
C ILE A 374 53.72 17.55 -2.89
N GLU A 375 52.47 17.92 -2.62
CA GLU A 375 51.78 17.73 -1.35
C GLU A 375 50.89 16.48 -1.44
N TYR A 376 51.05 15.56 -0.49
CA TYR A 376 50.27 14.34 -0.36
C TYR A 376 49.23 14.51 0.73
N TYR A 377 47.97 14.25 0.37
CA TYR A 377 46.82 14.15 1.25
C TYR A 377 46.26 12.72 1.21
N GLU A 378 45.30 12.37 2.07
CA GLU A 378 44.76 10.99 2.14
C GLU A 378 44.30 10.46 0.78
N ASN A 379 43.62 11.28 -0.04
CA ASN A 379 43.02 10.86 -1.31
C ASN A 379 43.43 11.72 -2.50
N ILE A 380 44.33 12.70 -2.32
CA ILE A 380 44.67 13.70 -3.35
C ILE A 380 46.18 13.98 -3.31
N GLN A 381 46.78 14.17 -4.48
CA GLN A 381 48.14 14.70 -4.62
C GLN A 381 48.07 16.04 -5.35
N ILE A 382 48.70 17.06 -4.79
CA ILE A 382 48.73 18.40 -5.37
C ILE A 382 50.16 18.75 -5.71
N ARG A 383 50.42 19.05 -6.99
CA ARG A 383 51.70 19.61 -7.41
C ARG A 383 51.56 21.13 -7.51
N LYS A 384 52.33 21.85 -6.71
CA LYS A 384 52.43 23.32 -6.69
C LYS A 384 53.71 23.80 -7.35
#